data_AF-A0A6H1W2E4-F1
#
_entry.id   AF-A0A6H1W2E4-F1
#
_cell.length_a   1.000
_cell.length_b   1.000
_cell.length_c   1.000
_cell.angle_alpha   90.00
_cell.angle_beta   90.00
_cell.angle_gamma   90.00
#
_symmetry.space_group_name_H-M   'P 1'
#
loop_
_entity.id
_entity.type
_entity.pdbx_description
1 polymer ?
#
loop_
_entity_poly.entity_id
_entity_poly.type
_entity_poly.pdbx_seq_one_letter_code
_entity_poly.pdbx_strand_id
1 'polypeptide(L)'
;MADLTSDPSLGTTSTIGRYFGVVSTVPSLIGTTWLYLLFVLRPWQSPLDWSALATNNPIAQPLQGLALIAVAITIAVVTHPIQFIITQAMEGYWGSSHVGLALAYRRALTQARRRETSVALQEQALAAIPPTDRRGHPWSTLMRALTFTASTTVIGSYPANPDHILPTRLGNVLRRYETRGGKAIDLPILDWATYIGMVADPGHTAYVQDQRQEMDLAVRMTAVSLFCAMVSTIALWPHGLWLLLAVLPFAAAWISYRGALSAAHAYGQAFEAWLYLNRFKLYEQLHLPAPRNSYEERRLNEVLDMLVQGDDAYEARYRRPSNDKPTG
;
A
#
# COMPACT_ATOMS: atom_id res chain seq x y z
N MET A 1 -21.96 -13.84 -0.15
CA MET A 1 -20.89 -14.48 -0.95
C MET A 1 -19.60 -14.23 -0.20
N ALA A 2 -18.90 -15.30 0.16
CA ALA A 2 -18.05 -15.45 1.34
C ALA A 2 -17.06 -14.29 1.60
N ASP A 3 -17.18 -13.66 2.76
CA ASP A 3 -16.13 -12.85 3.40
C ASP A 3 -15.02 -13.82 3.84
N LEU A 4 -14.06 -14.08 2.97
CA LEU A 4 -12.78 -14.67 3.34
C LEU A 4 -11.88 -13.55 3.85
N THR A 5 -12.05 -13.19 5.12
CA THR A 5 -11.02 -12.46 5.87
C THR A 5 -9.87 -13.42 6.14
N SER A 6 -9.03 -13.66 5.13
CA SER A 6 -7.73 -14.30 5.32
C SER A 6 -6.83 -13.30 6.04
N ASP A 7 -6.78 -13.38 7.36
CA ASP A 7 -5.79 -12.68 8.19
C ASP A 7 -4.45 -13.42 8.06
N PRO A 8 -3.45 -12.87 7.34
CA PRO A 8 -2.16 -13.52 7.17
C PRO A 8 -1.25 -13.08 8.32
N SER A 9 -1.60 -13.44 9.56
CA SER A 9 -0.70 -13.28 10.70
C SER A 9 0.31 -14.43 10.77
N LEU A 10 1.13 -14.55 9.72
CA LEU A 10 2.30 -15.42 9.71
C LEU A 10 3.44 -14.77 10.49
N GLY A 11 3.68 -15.26 11.72
CA GLY A 11 5.01 -15.20 12.35
C GLY A 11 5.21 -14.19 13.50
N THR A 12 5.24 -14.76 14.71
CA THR A 12 6.00 -14.35 15.91
C THR A 12 5.64 -13.03 16.61
N THR A 13 5.36 -13.14 17.91
CA THR A 13 5.01 -12.07 18.86
C THR A 13 5.99 -10.87 18.84
N SER A 14 7.25 -11.07 18.44
CA SER A 14 8.24 -10.00 18.26
C SER A 14 7.95 -9.10 17.06
N THR A 15 7.41 -9.65 15.97
CA THR A 15 6.99 -8.92 14.77
C THR A 15 5.76 -8.06 15.05
N ILE A 16 4.82 -8.59 15.83
CA ILE A 16 3.63 -7.85 16.30
C ILE A 16 4.06 -6.65 17.14
N GLY A 17 5.02 -6.82 18.05
CA GLY A 17 5.55 -5.73 18.88
C GLY A 17 6.22 -4.61 18.06
N ARG A 18 7.02 -4.97 17.05
CA ARG A 18 7.69 -3.97 16.18
C ARG A 18 6.70 -3.28 15.24
N TYR A 19 5.79 -4.04 14.62
CA TYR A 19 4.71 -3.53 13.78
C TYR A 19 3.86 -2.52 14.56
N PHE A 20 3.36 -2.92 15.73
CA PHE A 20 2.58 -2.06 16.61
C PHE A 20 3.38 -0.82 17.03
N GLY A 21 4.63 -1.02 17.48
CA GLY A 21 5.51 0.04 17.96
C GLY A 21 5.71 1.16 16.93
N VAL A 22 6.01 0.84 15.68
CA VAL A 22 6.34 1.86 14.67
C VAL A 22 5.08 2.35 13.96
N VAL A 23 4.28 1.45 13.41
CA VAL A 23 3.12 1.78 12.56
C VAL A 23 2.04 2.48 13.38
N SER A 24 1.91 2.17 14.67
CA SER A 24 0.85 2.74 15.52
C SER A 24 1.29 3.87 16.42
N THR A 25 2.42 3.72 17.10
CA THR A 25 2.82 4.69 18.13
C THR A 25 3.25 6.01 17.51
N VAL A 26 4.03 5.99 16.43
CA VAL A 26 4.57 7.23 15.82
C VAL A 26 3.45 8.13 15.29
N PRO A 27 2.50 7.66 14.45
CA PRO A 27 1.41 8.51 13.99
C PRO A 27 0.51 8.97 15.13
N SER A 28 0.23 8.09 16.11
CA SER A 28 -0.63 8.43 17.24
C SER A 28 0.01 9.48 18.14
N LEU A 29 1.32 9.41 18.39
CA LEU A 29 2.05 10.41 19.16
C LEU A 29 2.03 11.76 18.44
N ILE A 30 2.37 11.80 17.15
CA ILE A 30 2.35 13.04 16.36
C ILE A 30 0.94 13.66 16.36
N GLY A 31 -0.09 12.86 16.08
CA GLY A 31 -1.48 13.34 16.08
C GLY A 31 -1.92 13.84 17.45
N THR A 32 -1.62 13.10 18.52
CA THR A 32 -1.98 13.48 19.90
C THR A 32 -1.28 14.78 20.30
N THR A 33 0.02 14.91 20.02
CA THR A 33 0.77 16.14 20.28
C THR A 33 0.19 17.31 19.50
N TRP A 34 -0.15 17.13 18.22
CA TRP A 34 -0.76 18.19 17.41
C TRP A 34 -2.10 18.65 17.98
N LEU A 35 -2.99 17.70 18.31
CA LEU A 35 -4.30 17.99 18.89
C LEU A 35 -4.18 18.64 20.27
N TYR A 36 -3.22 18.21 21.08
CA TYR A 36 -2.91 18.85 22.36
C TYR A 36 -2.48 20.30 22.18
N LEU A 37 -1.57 20.59 21.24
CA LEU A 37 -1.13 21.96 20.95
C LEU A 37 -2.32 22.82 20.49
N LEU A 38 -3.15 22.30 19.59
CA LEU A 38 -4.34 23.00 19.12
C LEU A 38 -5.33 23.27 20.27
N PHE A 39 -5.50 22.31 21.19
CA PHE A 39 -6.35 22.46 22.36
C PHE A 39 -5.83 23.53 23.34
N VAL A 40 -4.52 23.51 23.64
CA VAL A 40 -3.89 24.49 24.54
C VAL A 40 -3.97 25.91 23.98
N LEU A 41 -3.86 26.08 22.67
CA LEU A 41 -3.96 27.37 22.00
C LEU A 41 -5.38 27.98 22.06
N ARG A 42 -6.38 27.22 22.51
CA ARG A 42 -7.79 27.63 22.71
C ARG A 42 -8.33 28.48 21.55
N PRO A 43 -8.26 27.98 20.30
CA PRO A 43 -8.63 28.77 19.13
C PRO A 43 -10.06 29.30 19.22
N TRP A 44 -10.99 28.56 19.82
CA TRP A 44 -12.39 28.96 19.96
C TRP A 44 -12.66 30.19 20.84
N GLN A 45 -11.68 30.67 21.63
CA GLN A 45 -11.87 31.79 22.57
C GLN A 45 -11.17 33.08 22.13
N SER A 46 -10.04 32.96 21.42
CA SER A 46 -9.16 34.09 21.10
C SER A 46 -8.33 33.75 19.84
N PRO A 47 -7.87 34.75 19.05
CA PRO A 47 -6.86 34.52 18.01
C PRO A 47 -5.52 34.07 18.63
N LEU A 48 -5.42 32.76 18.90
CA LEU A 48 -4.30 31.99 19.46
C LEU A 48 -3.63 32.58 20.71
N ASP A 49 -3.87 31.95 21.85
CA ASP A 49 -3.21 32.29 23.11
C ASP A 49 -1.86 31.57 23.27
N TRP A 50 -0.79 32.24 22.84
CA TRP A 50 0.58 31.73 22.98
C TRP A 50 1.04 31.62 24.44
N SER A 51 0.48 32.42 25.35
CA SER A 51 0.86 32.37 26.76
C SER A 51 0.43 31.05 27.41
N ALA A 52 -0.67 30.47 26.93
CA ALA A 52 -1.16 29.17 27.37
C ALA A 52 -0.16 28.02 27.13
N LEU A 53 0.70 28.12 26.11
CA LEU A 53 1.76 27.13 25.86
C LEU A 53 2.86 27.17 26.92
N ALA A 54 3.18 28.37 27.43
CA ALA A 54 4.16 28.50 28.52
C ALA A 54 3.61 27.93 29.83
N THR A 55 2.31 28.15 30.10
CA THR A 55 1.65 27.63 31.31
C THR A 55 1.40 26.12 31.24
N ASN A 56 1.06 25.59 30.06
CA ASN A 56 0.78 24.16 29.85
C ASN A 56 1.93 23.50 29.07
N ASN A 57 3.13 23.56 29.65
CA ASN A 57 4.31 22.97 29.04
C ASN A 57 4.54 21.53 29.57
N PRO A 58 4.37 20.48 28.74
CA PRO A 58 4.55 19.10 29.17
C PRO A 58 6.01 18.74 29.51
N ILE A 59 6.98 19.56 29.06
CA ILE A 59 8.40 19.38 29.41
C ILE A 59 8.65 19.88 30.84
N ALA A 60 8.03 20.99 31.23
CA ALA A 60 8.16 21.55 32.57
C ALA A 60 7.30 20.79 33.59
N GLN A 61 6.22 20.13 33.15
CA GLN A 61 5.27 19.42 33.99
C GLN A 61 5.22 17.93 33.64
N PRO A 62 6.01 17.07 34.32
CA PRO A 62 6.19 15.67 33.93
C PRO A 62 4.89 14.87 33.94
N LEU A 63 3.94 15.19 34.82
CA LEU A 63 2.62 14.55 34.84
C LEU A 63 1.82 14.80 33.56
N GLN A 64 1.91 16.01 32.98
CA GLN A 64 1.26 16.32 31.70
C GLN A 64 1.93 15.56 30.54
N GLY A 65 3.27 15.50 30.54
CA GLY A 65 4.02 14.72 29.55
C GLY A 65 3.68 13.23 29.59
N LEU A 66 3.61 12.63 30.80
CA LEU A 66 3.19 11.24 30.98
C LEU A 66 1.75 11.01 30.55
N ALA A 67 0.83 11.93 30.87
CA ALA A 67 -0.56 11.84 30.42
C ALA A 67 -0.67 11.88 28.89
N LEU A 68 0.10 12.76 28.22
CA LEU A 68 0.14 12.84 26.75
C LEU A 68 0.61 11.53 26.12
N ILE A 69 1.68 10.93 26.66
CA ILE A 69 2.20 9.65 26.21
C ILE A 69 1.17 8.53 26.43
N ALA A 70 0.54 8.50 27.60
CA ALA A 70 -0.50 7.52 27.91
C ALA A 70 -1.68 7.62 26.92
N VAL A 71 -2.16 8.83 26.65
CA VAL A 71 -3.23 9.07 25.66
C VAL A 71 -2.79 8.65 24.26
N ALA A 72 -1.57 8.96 23.84
CA ALA A 72 -1.05 8.54 22.54
C ALA A 72 -0.99 7.02 22.40
N ILE A 73 -0.57 6.30 23.46
CA ILE A 73 -0.56 4.83 23.49
C ILE A 73 -1.99 4.28 23.44
N THR A 74 -2.92 4.85 24.22
CA THR A 74 -4.33 4.44 24.19
C THR A 74 -4.93 4.61 22.79
N ILE A 75 -4.69 5.75 22.15
CA ILE A 75 -5.13 5.99 20.77
C ILE A 75 -4.48 4.98 19.82
N ALA A 76 -3.18 4.70 19.97
CA ALA A 76 -2.47 3.73 19.14
C ALA A 76 -3.09 2.33 19.20
N VAL A 77 -3.42 1.85 20.41
CA VAL A 77 -4.08 0.56 20.66
C VAL A 77 -5.50 0.55 20.08
N VAL A 78 -6.30 1.56 20.42
CA VAL A 78 -7.72 1.63 20.03
C VAL A 78 -7.89 1.75 18.51
N THR A 79 -6.99 2.48 17.85
CA THR A 79 -7.07 2.70 16.40
C THR A 79 -6.34 1.63 15.59
N HIS A 80 -5.64 0.68 16.22
CA HIS A 80 -4.95 -0.39 15.51
C HIS A 80 -5.88 -1.23 14.61
N PRO A 81 -7.06 -1.70 15.07
CA PRO A 81 -7.99 -2.44 14.21
C PRO A 81 -8.52 -1.62 13.03
N ILE A 82 -8.57 -0.29 13.18
CA ILE A 82 -9.05 0.63 12.14
C ILE A 82 -8.03 0.76 11.00
N GLN A 83 -6.77 0.36 11.21
CA GLN A 83 -5.72 0.41 10.18
C GLN A 83 -6.15 -0.29 8.88
N PHE A 84 -6.74 -1.48 8.99
CA PHE A 84 -7.19 -2.23 7.82
C PHE A 84 -8.27 -1.47 7.04
N ILE A 85 -9.24 -0.87 7.74
CA ILE A 85 -10.31 -0.05 7.16
C ILE A 85 -9.73 1.18 6.48
N ILE A 86 -8.76 1.85 7.10
CA ILE A 86 -8.07 3.01 6.50
C ILE A 86 -7.37 2.60 5.22
N THR A 87 -6.61 1.49 5.24
CA THR A 87 -5.93 0.97 4.05
C THR A 87 -6.93 0.65 2.94
N GLN A 88 -7.99 -0.09 3.22
CA GLN A 88 -9.05 -0.39 2.24
C GLN A 88 -9.73 0.87 1.69
N ALA A 89 -10.04 1.85 2.53
CA ALA A 89 -10.61 3.12 2.11
C ALA A 89 -9.65 3.89 1.19
N MET A 90 -8.34 3.85 1.47
CA MET A 90 -7.31 4.47 0.64
C MET A 90 -7.01 3.70 -0.64
N GLU A 91 -7.24 2.39 -0.68
CA GLU A 91 -7.22 1.56 -1.89
C GLU A 91 -8.43 1.82 -2.79
N GLY A 92 -9.56 2.24 -2.21
CA GLY A 92 -10.78 2.62 -2.94
C GLY A 92 -11.96 1.69 -2.71
N TYR A 93 -11.90 0.80 -1.72
CA TYR A 93 -13.02 -0.03 -1.29
C TYR A 93 -13.97 0.79 -0.41
N TRP A 94 -14.88 1.56 -1.04
CA TRP A 94 -15.80 2.47 -0.36
C TRP A 94 -17.17 1.86 -0.01
N GLY A 95 -17.23 0.53 0.05
CA GLY A 95 -18.43 -0.25 0.34
C GLY A 95 -19.39 -0.40 -0.84
N SER A 96 -20.46 -1.16 -0.62
CA SER A 96 -21.48 -1.53 -1.61
C SER A 96 -22.69 -0.59 -1.67
N SER A 97 -22.69 0.49 -0.88
CA SER A 97 -23.78 1.48 -0.91
C SER A 97 -23.86 2.18 -2.27
N HIS A 98 -25.06 2.60 -2.69
CA HIS A 98 -25.23 3.32 -3.95
C HIS A 98 -24.34 4.57 -4.08
N VAL A 99 -24.16 5.30 -2.97
CA VAL A 99 -23.28 6.49 -2.94
C VAL A 99 -21.82 6.08 -3.06
N GLY A 100 -21.39 5.05 -2.31
CA GLY A 100 -20.03 4.52 -2.38
C GLY A 100 -19.67 4.03 -3.79
N LEU A 101 -20.56 3.25 -4.40
CA LEU A 101 -20.40 2.75 -5.78
C LEU A 101 -20.39 3.89 -6.80
N ALA A 102 -21.28 4.88 -6.68
CA ALA A 102 -21.31 6.02 -7.59
C ALA A 102 -20.02 6.85 -7.51
N LEU A 103 -19.51 7.09 -6.30
CA LEU A 103 -18.23 7.77 -6.08
C LEU A 103 -17.06 6.95 -6.64
N ALA A 104 -17.03 5.65 -6.32
CA ALA A 104 -15.99 4.73 -6.79
C ALA A 104 -15.95 4.70 -8.32
N TYR A 105 -17.10 4.53 -8.97
CA TYR A 105 -17.22 4.55 -10.43
C TYR A 105 -16.71 5.85 -11.05
N ARG A 106 -17.17 7.02 -10.56
CA ARG A 106 -16.73 8.33 -11.08
C ARG A 106 -15.21 8.51 -10.97
N ARG A 107 -14.65 8.06 -9.85
CA ARG A 107 -13.22 8.15 -9.58
C ARG A 107 -12.42 7.16 -10.42
N ALA A 108 -12.88 5.91 -10.55
CA ALA A 108 -12.29 4.91 -11.44
C ALA A 108 -12.28 5.40 -12.90
N LEU A 109 -13.37 6.01 -13.38
CA LEU A 109 -13.43 6.62 -14.71
C LEU A 109 -12.41 7.75 -14.88
N THR A 110 -12.23 8.59 -13.85
CA THR A 110 -11.20 9.65 -13.86
C THR A 110 -9.79 9.06 -13.96
N GLN A 111 -9.54 7.97 -13.24
CA GLN A 111 -8.27 7.25 -13.28
C GLN A 111 -8.03 6.55 -14.63
N ALA A 112 -9.06 5.96 -15.21
CA ALA A 112 -9.02 5.35 -16.54
C ALA A 112 -8.67 6.37 -17.62
N ARG A 113 -9.36 7.52 -17.65
CA ARG A 113 -9.06 8.64 -18.56
C ARG A 113 -7.65 9.17 -18.38
N ARG A 114 -7.16 9.22 -17.14
CA ARG A 114 -5.77 9.64 -16.86
C ARG A 114 -4.77 8.66 -17.48
N ARG A 115 -5.01 7.35 -17.34
CA ARG A 115 -4.19 6.31 -17.97
C ARG A 115 -4.23 6.42 -19.50
N GLU A 116 -5.42 6.53 -20.09
CA GLU A 116 -5.61 6.70 -21.54
C GLU A 116 -4.87 7.93 -22.08
N THR A 117 -5.04 9.07 -21.41
CA THR A 117 -4.31 10.31 -21.77
C THR A 117 -2.79 10.08 -21.72
N SER A 118 -2.28 9.37 -20.72
CA SER A 118 -0.85 9.04 -20.64
C SER A 118 -0.40 8.09 -21.74
N VAL A 119 -1.20 7.10 -22.13
CA VAL A 119 -0.90 6.22 -23.28
C VAL A 119 -0.81 7.04 -24.57
N ALA A 120 -1.80 7.89 -24.83
CA ALA A 120 -1.79 8.76 -26.01
C ALA A 120 -0.56 9.69 -26.03
N LEU A 121 -0.18 10.27 -24.89
CA LEU A 121 1.03 11.10 -24.78
C LEU A 121 2.31 10.30 -25.02
N GLN A 122 2.38 9.05 -24.56
CA GLN A 122 3.51 8.15 -24.81
C GLN A 122 3.63 7.81 -26.30
N GLU A 123 2.52 7.46 -26.95
CA GLU A 123 2.46 7.15 -28.38
C GLU A 123 2.85 8.36 -29.23
N GLN A 124 2.36 9.56 -28.90
CA GLN A 124 2.76 10.80 -29.58
C GLN A 124 4.27 11.08 -29.42
N ALA A 125 4.83 10.85 -28.24
CA ALA A 125 6.25 11.03 -28.00
C ALA A 125 7.12 10.05 -28.82
N LEU A 126 6.64 8.82 -29.06
CA LEU A 126 7.27 7.81 -29.90
C LEU A 126 7.12 8.11 -31.40
N ALA A 127 5.90 8.44 -31.85
CA ALA A 127 5.55 8.62 -33.26
C ALA A 127 6.19 9.86 -33.91
N ALA A 128 6.60 10.84 -33.10
CA ALA A 128 7.39 11.97 -33.58
C ALA A 128 8.79 11.50 -34.04
N ILE A 129 8.92 10.88 -35.21
CA ILE A 129 10.22 10.58 -35.83
C ILE A 129 11.02 11.90 -35.82
N PRO A 130 12.26 11.94 -35.29
CA PRO A 130 13.04 13.17 -35.36
C PRO A 130 13.14 13.53 -36.84
N PRO A 131 12.83 14.77 -37.26
CA PRO A 131 13.31 15.18 -38.56
C PRO A 131 14.82 14.94 -38.51
N THR A 132 15.38 14.31 -39.56
CA THR A 132 16.81 14.26 -39.87
C THR A 132 17.38 15.67 -40.11
N ASP A 133 16.79 16.67 -39.47
CA ASP A 133 17.20 18.04 -39.48
C ASP A 133 18.32 18.19 -38.45
N ARG A 134 19.54 18.31 -38.96
CA ARG A 134 20.76 18.64 -38.20
C ARG A 134 20.63 19.96 -37.42
N ARG A 135 19.49 20.67 -37.52
CA ARG A 135 19.15 21.91 -36.79
C ARG A 135 18.07 21.73 -35.72
N GLY A 136 17.64 20.50 -35.41
CA GLY A 136 16.63 20.25 -34.39
C GLY A 136 16.98 20.86 -33.03
N HIS A 137 16.12 21.75 -32.51
CA HIS A 137 16.33 22.39 -31.22
C HIS A 137 16.45 21.34 -30.09
N PRO A 138 17.54 21.35 -29.30
CA PRO A 138 17.75 20.37 -28.21
C PRO A 138 16.56 20.23 -27.24
N TRP A 139 15.81 21.31 -27.05
CA TRP A 139 14.71 21.37 -26.09
C TRP A 139 13.48 20.52 -26.48
N SER A 140 13.16 20.37 -27.77
CA SER A 140 12.04 19.53 -28.19
C SER A 140 12.33 18.04 -27.98
N THR A 141 13.58 17.62 -28.19
CA THR A 141 14.02 16.24 -27.93
C THR A 141 14.00 15.94 -26.44
N LEU A 142 14.48 16.87 -25.59
CA LEU A 142 14.42 16.71 -24.14
C LEU A 142 12.98 16.64 -23.63
N MET A 143 12.11 17.56 -24.08
CA MET A 143 10.71 17.56 -23.65
C MET A 143 10.02 16.23 -24.01
N ARG A 144 10.27 15.67 -25.21
CA ARG A 144 9.74 14.36 -25.60
C ARG A 144 10.24 13.23 -24.72
N ALA A 145 11.55 13.20 -24.41
CA ALA A 145 12.11 12.19 -23.52
C ALA A 145 11.48 12.28 -22.12
N LEU A 146 11.26 13.51 -21.61
CA LEU A 146 10.58 13.74 -20.35
C LEU A 146 9.10 13.30 -20.41
N THR A 147 8.36 13.63 -21.46
CA THR A 147 6.97 13.20 -21.67
C THR A 147 6.87 11.69 -21.75
N PHE A 148 7.76 11.03 -22.51
CA PHE A 148 7.81 9.58 -22.61
C PHE A 148 8.07 8.93 -21.25
N THR A 149 9.07 9.43 -20.51
CA THR A 149 9.43 8.90 -19.18
C THR A 149 8.30 9.11 -18.18
N ALA A 150 7.72 10.31 -18.12
CA ALA A 150 6.61 10.62 -17.23
C ALA A 150 5.37 9.76 -17.55
N SER A 151 5.04 9.59 -18.83
CA SER A 151 3.90 8.77 -19.27
C SER A 151 4.12 7.29 -18.95
N THR A 152 5.34 6.78 -19.19
CA THR A 152 5.72 5.40 -18.85
C THR A 152 5.55 5.13 -17.35
N THR A 153 5.99 6.05 -16.50
CA THR A 153 5.81 5.95 -15.04
C THR A 153 4.34 5.93 -14.67
N VAL A 154 3.50 6.81 -15.26
CA VAL A 154 2.06 6.83 -14.96
C VAL A 154 1.41 5.53 -15.41
N ILE A 155 1.59 5.10 -16.66
CA ILE A 155 1.02 3.85 -17.20
C ILE A 155 1.48 2.65 -16.36
N GLY A 156 2.75 2.63 -15.98
CA GLY A 156 3.35 1.63 -15.11
C GLY A 156 2.81 1.60 -13.69
N SER A 157 1.93 2.51 -13.26
CA SER A 157 1.26 2.44 -11.96
C SER A 157 -0.15 1.84 -12.02
N TYR A 158 -0.65 1.45 -13.20
CA TYR A 158 -2.01 0.91 -13.37
C TYR A 158 -2.02 -0.58 -13.71
N PRO A 159 -3.12 -1.30 -13.43
CA PRO A 159 -3.33 -2.64 -13.95
C PRO A 159 -3.35 -2.65 -15.49
N ALA A 160 -2.98 -3.79 -16.07
CA ALA A 160 -2.96 -3.98 -17.51
C ALA A 160 -4.38 -4.03 -18.10
N ASN A 161 -5.31 -4.72 -17.42
CA ASN A 161 -6.72 -4.75 -17.79
C ASN A 161 -7.44 -3.47 -17.28
N PRO A 162 -8.07 -2.67 -18.16
CA PRO A 162 -8.87 -1.51 -17.76
C PRO A 162 -10.00 -1.82 -16.78
N ASP A 163 -10.57 -3.03 -16.81
CA ASP A 163 -11.68 -3.43 -15.93
C ASP A 163 -11.26 -3.51 -14.45
N HIS A 164 -9.96 -3.57 -14.18
CA HIS A 164 -9.41 -3.67 -12.84
C HIS A 164 -9.01 -2.30 -12.26
N ILE A 165 -9.28 -1.19 -12.96
CA ILE A 165 -8.90 0.15 -12.49
C ILE A 165 -9.72 0.53 -11.25
N LEU A 166 -9.00 0.89 -10.19
CA LEU A 166 -9.58 1.29 -8.90
C LEU A 166 -9.74 2.82 -8.77
N PRO A 167 -10.58 3.30 -7.83
CA PRO A 167 -10.85 4.73 -7.63
C PRO A 167 -9.62 5.58 -7.24
N THR A 168 -8.64 4.98 -6.58
CA THR A 168 -7.48 5.69 -6.02
C THR A 168 -6.17 5.29 -6.69
N ARG A 169 -5.14 6.13 -6.57
CA ARG A 169 -3.81 5.80 -7.10
C ARG A 169 -3.17 4.64 -6.33
N LEU A 170 -3.37 4.59 -5.01
CA LEU A 170 -2.83 3.53 -4.16
C LEU A 170 -3.41 2.18 -4.57
N GLY A 171 -4.74 2.09 -4.71
CA GLY A 171 -5.39 0.87 -5.18
C GLY A 171 -4.91 0.46 -6.57
N ASN A 172 -4.78 1.38 -7.52
CA ASN A 172 -4.27 1.04 -8.85
C ASN A 172 -2.84 0.47 -8.83
N VAL A 173 -1.97 1.01 -7.97
CA VAL A 173 -0.61 0.49 -7.79
C VAL A 173 -0.64 -0.92 -7.22
N LEU A 174 -1.41 -1.17 -6.16
CA LEU A 174 -1.52 -2.51 -5.55
C LEU A 174 -2.15 -3.50 -6.51
N ARG A 175 -3.29 -3.14 -7.12
CA ARG A 175 -4.00 -3.98 -8.10
C ARG A 175 -3.15 -4.34 -9.31
N ARG A 176 -2.23 -3.46 -9.73
CA ARG A 176 -1.24 -3.80 -10.76
C ARG A 176 -0.39 -5.00 -10.34
N TYR A 177 0.16 -5.01 -9.13
CA TYR A 177 1.01 -6.11 -8.67
C TYR A 177 0.20 -7.36 -8.35
N GLU A 178 -1.01 -7.22 -7.81
CA GLU A 178 -1.94 -8.35 -7.61
C GLU A 178 -2.26 -9.07 -8.92
N THR A 179 -2.54 -8.33 -9.99
CA THR A 179 -2.93 -8.91 -11.29
C THR A 179 -1.75 -9.36 -12.14
N ARG A 180 -0.55 -8.81 -11.88
CA ARG A 180 0.68 -9.18 -12.59
C ARG A 180 1.40 -10.33 -11.89
N GLY A 181 1.39 -10.35 -10.56
CA GLY A 181 2.09 -11.32 -9.73
C GLY A 181 1.67 -12.74 -10.10
N GLY A 182 2.64 -13.53 -10.57
CA GLY A 182 2.39 -14.93 -10.94
C GLY A 182 1.77 -15.16 -12.31
N LYS A 183 1.36 -14.11 -13.02
CA LYS A 183 0.77 -14.22 -14.37
C LYS A 183 1.69 -14.91 -15.39
N ALA A 184 3.01 -14.77 -15.25
CA ALA A 184 3.97 -15.40 -16.18
C ALA A 184 3.99 -16.95 -16.09
N ILE A 185 3.52 -17.49 -14.97
CA ILE A 185 3.54 -18.92 -14.63
C ILE A 185 2.13 -19.44 -14.30
N ASP A 186 1.08 -18.66 -14.52
CA ASP A 186 -0.31 -19.01 -14.20
C ASP A 186 -0.52 -19.45 -12.74
N LEU A 187 0.17 -18.79 -11.80
CA LEU A 187 0.06 -19.02 -10.35
C LEU A 187 -0.34 -17.72 -9.63
N PRO A 188 -1.63 -17.37 -9.56
CA PRO A 188 -2.08 -16.08 -9.03
C PRO A 188 -1.56 -15.83 -7.62
N ILE A 189 -0.90 -14.69 -7.42
CA ILE A 189 -0.16 -14.45 -6.18
C ILE A 189 -1.05 -14.41 -4.92
N LEU A 190 -2.28 -13.90 -5.04
CA LEU A 190 -3.20 -13.74 -3.90
C LEU A 190 -3.72 -15.10 -3.39
N ASP A 191 -4.00 -16.02 -4.31
CA ASP A 191 -4.55 -17.34 -3.98
C ASP A 191 -3.47 -18.22 -3.31
N TRP A 192 -2.20 -17.99 -3.66
CA TRP A 192 -1.07 -18.79 -3.18
C TRP A 192 -0.26 -18.15 -2.05
N ALA A 193 -0.56 -16.90 -1.66
CA ALA A 193 0.21 -16.18 -0.65
C ALA A 193 0.32 -16.95 0.67
N THR A 194 -0.79 -17.49 1.18
CA THR A 194 -0.77 -18.22 2.46
C THR A 194 0.13 -19.45 2.39
N TYR A 195 0.02 -20.26 1.33
CA TYR A 195 0.81 -21.48 1.15
C TYR A 195 2.29 -21.18 0.98
N ILE A 196 2.62 -20.18 0.15
CA ILE A 196 4.02 -19.78 -0.06
C ILE A 196 4.60 -19.23 1.25
N GLY A 197 3.85 -18.48 2.03
CA GLY A 197 4.30 -17.97 3.33
C GLY A 197 4.64 -19.06 4.34
N MET A 198 4.04 -20.24 4.26
CA MET A 198 4.39 -21.38 5.11
C MET A 198 5.70 -22.07 4.71
N VAL A 199 6.11 -21.95 3.45
CA VAL A 199 7.30 -22.66 2.91
C VAL A 199 8.45 -21.72 2.54
N ALA A 200 8.19 -20.41 2.52
CA ALA A 200 9.16 -19.41 2.13
C ALA A 200 10.30 -19.28 3.13
N ASP A 201 11.47 -18.88 2.64
CA ASP A 201 12.58 -18.55 3.53
C ASP A 201 12.18 -17.40 4.48
N PRO A 202 12.48 -17.52 5.79
CA PRO A 202 12.13 -16.48 6.76
C PRO A 202 12.65 -15.09 6.37
N GLY A 203 13.83 -15.01 5.74
CA GLY A 203 14.39 -13.75 5.24
C GLY A 203 13.60 -13.12 4.10
N HIS A 204 13.04 -13.92 3.18
CA HIS A 204 12.19 -13.41 2.11
C HIS A 204 10.87 -12.87 2.68
N THR A 205 10.25 -13.61 3.61
CA THR A 205 9.01 -13.17 4.26
C THR A 205 9.23 -11.92 5.10
N ALA A 206 10.34 -11.84 5.85
CA ALA A 206 10.69 -10.65 6.63
C ALA A 206 10.83 -9.40 5.74
N TYR A 207 11.49 -9.51 4.59
CA TYR A 207 11.64 -8.39 3.66
C TYR A 207 10.28 -7.88 3.13
N VAL A 208 9.37 -8.78 2.75
CA VAL A 208 8.01 -8.39 2.31
C VAL A 208 7.24 -7.71 3.45
N GLN A 209 7.35 -8.23 4.67
CA GLN A 209 6.70 -7.65 5.85
C GLN A 209 7.25 -6.27 6.19
N ASP A 210 8.54 -6.03 6.02
CA ASP A 210 9.16 -4.72 6.21
C ASP A 210 8.60 -3.70 5.20
N GLN A 211 8.50 -4.08 3.92
CA GLN A 211 7.93 -3.20 2.90
C GLN A 211 6.43 -2.94 3.13
N ARG A 212 5.69 -3.94 3.64
CA ARG A 212 4.30 -3.77 4.06
C ARG A 212 4.17 -2.78 5.22
N GLN A 213 5.03 -2.91 6.23
CA GLN A 213 5.10 -2.02 7.39
C GLN A 213 5.35 -0.57 7.00
N GLU A 214 6.28 -0.32 6.08
CA GLU A 214 6.56 1.02 5.56
C GLU A 214 5.34 1.63 4.85
N MET A 215 4.63 0.83 4.04
CA MET A 215 3.42 1.25 3.37
C MET A 215 2.31 1.59 4.35
N ASP A 216 2.02 0.69 5.30
CA ASP A 216 0.96 0.87 6.30
C ASP A 216 1.25 2.08 7.20
N LEU A 217 2.51 2.33 7.57
CA LEU A 217 2.92 3.54 8.29
C LEU A 217 2.61 4.81 7.50
N ALA A 218 2.98 4.86 6.22
CA ALA A 218 2.75 6.04 5.38
C ALA A 218 1.25 6.28 5.13
N VAL A 219 0.47 5.22 4.95
CA VAL A 219 -1.01 5.25 4.88
C VAL A 219 -1.59 5.85 6.17
N ARG A 220 -1.15 5.36 7.34
CA ARG A 220 -1.66 5.86 8.62
C ARG A 220 -1.26 7.31 8.89
N MET A 221 -0.03 7.69 8.58
CA MET A 221 0.41 9.08 8.67
C MET A 221 -0.46 9.99 7.81
N THR A 222 -0.80 9.55 6.59
CA THR A 222 -1.72 10.29 5.71
C THR A 222 -3.08 10.52 6.39
N ALA A 223 -3.68 9.46 6.95
CA ALA A 223 -4.98 9.54 7.60
C ALA A 223 -4.97 10.43 8.85
N VAL A 224 -3.98 10.26 9.73
CA VAL A 224 -3.84 11.05 10.97
C VAL A 224 -3.58 12.53 10.63
N SER A 225 -2.70 12.81 9.68
CA SER A 225 -2.41 14.18 9.26
C SER A 225 -3.62 14.84 8.58
N LEU A 226 -4.38 14.11 7.77
CA LEU A 226 -5.62 14.63 7.18
C LEU A 226 -6.67 14.93 8.24
N PHE A 227 -6.82 14.05 9.25
CA PHE A 227 -7.69 14.29 10.39
C PHE A 227 -7.28 15.55 11.17
N CYS A 228 -5.98 15.69 11.47
CA CYS A 228 -5.44 16.87 12.13
C CYS A 228 -5.69 18.15 11.31
N ALA A 229 -5.53 18.09 9.98
CA ALA A 229 -5.83 19.20 9.09
C ALA A 229 -7.31 19.58 9.11
N MET A 230 -8.21 18.60 9.08
CA MET A 230 -9.65 18.82 9.19
C MET A 230 -10.03 19.48 10.52
N VAL A 231 -9.56 18.93 11.65
CA VAL A 231 -9.82 19.51 12.98
C VAL A 231 -9.24 20.92 13.09
N SER A 232 -8.02 21.15 12.59
CA SER A 232 -7.39 22.48 12.60
C SER A 232 -8.16 23.47 11.74
N THR A 233 -8.66 23.05 10.57
CA THR A 233 -9.47 23.88 9.67
C THR A 233 -10.77 24.30 10.36
N ILE A 234 -11.47 23.36 11.00
CA ILE A 234 -12.72 23.63 11.73
C ILE A 234 -12.47 24.57 12.92
N ALA A 235 -11.41 24.33 13.69
CA ALA A 235 -11.07 25.13 14.86
C ALA A 235 -10.62 26.55 14.51
N LEU A 236 -9.88 26.72 13.41
CA LEU A 236 -9.25 27.99 13.02
C LEU A 236 -10.03 28.77 11.94
N TRP A 237 -11.10 28.18 11.40
CA TRP A 237 -11.98 28.82 10.40
C TRP A 237 -12.40 30.25 10.78
N PRO A 238 -12.77 30.56 12.05
CA PRO A 238 -13.18 31.92 12.42
C PRO A 238 -12.02 32.94 12.42
N HIS A 239 -10.76 32.49 12.39
CA HIS A 239 -9.59 33.30 12.72
C HIS A 239 -8.74 33.72 11.51
N GLY A 240 -9.32 33.73 10.31
CA GLY A 240 -8.70 34.30 9.10
C GLY A 240 -7.35 33.67 8.76
N LEU A 241 -6.27 34.46 8.86
CA LEU A 241 -4.91 34.02 8.50
C LEU A 241 -4.39 32.84 9.34
N TRP A 242 -4.90 32.65 10.56
CA TRP A 242 -4.52 31.50 11.39
C TRP A 242 -4.94 30.16 10.79
N LEU A 243 -5.89 30.16 9.85
CA LEU A 243 -6.24 28.99 9.06
C LEU A 243 -5.03 28.41 8.28
N LEU A 244 -4.02 29.22 7.97
CA LEU A 244 -2.78 28.76 7.35
C LEU A 244 -2.04 27.72 8.20
N LEU A 245 -2.26 27.66 9.50
CA LEU A 245 -1.68 26.61 10.35
C LEU A 245 -2.19 25.21 9.96
N ALA A 246 -3.41 25.09 9.41
CA ALA A 246 -3.95 23.84 8.90
C ALA A 246 -3.22 23.34 7.63
N VAL A 247 -2.44 24.19 6.96
CA VAL A 247 -1.61 23.81 5.81
C VAL A 247 -0.49 22.86 6.24
N LEU A 248 0.04 22.98 7.46
CA LEU A 248 1.10 22.09 7.96
C LEU A 248 0.69 20.61 8.00
N PRO A 249 -0.39 20.22 8.71
CA PRO A 249 -0.86 18.84 8.71
C PRO A 249 -1.38 18.42 7.33
N PHE A 250 -1.93 19.33 6.52
CA PHE A 250 -2.31 19.00 5.15
C PHE A 250 -1.10 18.67 4.26
N ALA A 251 -0.03 19.44 4.36
CA ALA A 251 1.23 19.18 3.66
C ALA A 251 1.85 17.86 4.12
N ALA A 252 1.84 17.58 5.42
CA ALA A 252 2.26 16.29 5.97
C ALA A 252 1.43 15.14 5.36
N ALA A 253 0.10 15.27 5.31
CA ALA A 253 -0.78 14.27 4.69
C ALA A 253 -0.43 14.06 3.21
N TRP A 254 -0.19 15.13 2.46
CA TRP A 254 0.17 15.05 1.05
C TRP A 254 1.53 14.37 0.81
N ILE A 255 2.56 14.70 1.61
CA ILE A 255 3.87 14.06 1.55
C ILE A 255 3.76 12.59 1.94
N SER A 256 3.05 12.27 3.03
CA SER A 256 2.84 10.89 3.46
C SER A 256 2.08 10.07 2.41
N TYR A 257 1.11 10.65 1.72
CA TYR A 257 0.41 9.95 0.63
C TYR A 257 1.33 9.63 -0.54
N ARG A 258 2.22 10.57 -0.91
CA ARG A 258 3.27 10.33 -1.92
C ARG A 258 4.23 9.23 -1.47
N GLY A 259 4.62 9.24 -0.20
CA GLY A 259 5.41 8.18 0.42
C GLY A 259 4.71 6.82 0.35
N ALA A 260 3.41 6.77 0.66
CA ALA A 260 2.60 5.55 0.59
C ALA A 260 2.57 4.96 -0.82
N LEU A 261 2.49 5.80 -1.87
CA LEU A 261 2.55 5.33 -3.25
C LEU A 261 3.93 4.73 -3.61
N SER A 262 5.01 5.33 -3.10
CA SER A 262 6.36 4.79 -3.29
C SER A 262 6.54 3.46 -2.57
N ALA A 263 6.11 3.39 -1.31
CA ALA A 263 6.16 2.17 -0.50
C ALA A 263 5.29 1.05 -1.09
N ALA A 264 4.11 1.37 -1.63
CA ALA A 264 3.27 0.41 -2.33
C ALA A 264 3.95 -0.19 -3.57
N HIS A 265 4.75 0.60 -4.30
CA HIS A 265 5.55 0.08 -5.42
C HIS A 265 6.64 -0.89 -4.95
N ALA A 266 7.31 -0.58 -3.84
CA ALA A 266 8.36 -1.42 -3.26
C ALA A 266 7.78 -2.71 -2.67
N TYR A 267 6.68 -2.62 -1.92
CA TYR A 267 5.92 -3.77 -1.42
C TYR A 267 5.46 -4.68 -2.55
N GLY A 268 4.85 -4.15 -3.61
CA GLY A 268 4.40 -4.96 -4.74
C GLY A 268 5.53 -5.68 -5.48
N GLN A 269 6.69 -5.05 -5.63
CA GLN A 269 7.88 -5.68 -6.21
C GLN A 269 8.44 -6.78 -5.30
N ALA A 270 8.52 -6.50 -3.99
CA ALA A 270 8.97 -7.47 -2.99
C ALA A 270 8.05 -8.69 -2.97
N PHE A 271 6.74 -8.49 -3.03
CA PHE A 271 5.74 -9.55 -3.01
C PHE A 271 5.83 -10.43 -4.26
N GLU A 272 5.98 -9.82 -5.45
CA GLU A 272 6.18 -10.55 -6.69
C GLU A 272 7.50 -11.36 -6.69
N ALA A 273 8.60 -10.76 -6.23
CA ALA A 273 9.88 -11.45 -6.10
C ALA A 273 9.79 -12.62 -5.10
N TRP A 274 9.09 -12.41 -3.99
CA TRP A 274 8.87 -13.43 -2.97
C TRP A 274 8.10 -14.64 -3.51
N LEU A 275 7.07 -14.43 -4.33
CA LEU A 275 6.40 -15.52 -5.05
C LEU A 275 7.40 -16.29 -5.92
N TYR A 276 8.13 -15.58 -6.78
CA TYR A 276 9.02 -16.25 -7.73
C TYR A 276 10.19 -16.98 -7.06
N LEU A 277 10.74 -16.46 -5.97
CA LEU A 277 11.86 -17.09 -5.29
C LEU A 277 11.44 -18.33 -4.49
N ASN A 278 10.20 -18.39 -4.00
CA ASN A 278 9.75 -19.46 -3.11
C ASN A 278 8.84 -20.50 -3.78
N ARG A 279 8.37 -20.28 -5.02
CA ARG A 279 7.44 -21.22 -5.71
C ARG A 279 7.97 -22.65 -5.89
N PHE A 280 9.27 -22.84 -6.07
CA PHE A 280 9.82 -24.21 -6.20
C PHE A 280 9.80 -24.97 -4.88
N LYS A 281 9.95 -24.26 -3.75
CA LYS A 281 9.80 -24.86 -2.41
C LYS A 281 8.36 -25.28 -2.16
N LEU A 282 7.39 -24.50 -2.65
CA LEU A 282 5.99 -24.88 -2.63
C LEU A 282 5.78 -26.21 -3.36
N TYR A 283 6.28 -26.36 -4.58
CA TYR A 283 6.14 -27.61 -5.33
C TYR A 283 6.77 -28.81 -4.61
N GLU A 284 7.93 -28.61 -3.99
CA GLU A 284 8.61 -29.65 -3.21
C GLU A 284 7.77 -30.10 -2.00
N GLN A 285 7.21 -29.15 -1.25
CA GLN A 285 6.38 -29.43 -0.07
C GLN A 285 5.03 -30.04 -0.43
N LEU A 286 4.49 -29.72 -1.61
CA LEU A 286 3.31 -30.40 -2.17
C LEU A 286 3.66 -31.76 -2.80
N HIS A 287 4.92 -32.21 -2.72
CA HIS A 287 5.41 -33.45 -3.33
C HIS A 287 5.15 -33.55 -4.83
N LEU A 288 5.20 -32.43 -5.54
CA LEU A 288 5.03 -32.38 -6.99
C LEU A 288 6.36 -32.61 -7.71
N PRO A 289 6.35 -33.20 -8.93
CA PRO A 289 7.54 -33.26 -9.75
C PRO A 289 7.97 -31.85 -10.15
N ALA A 290 9.27 -31.57 -10.09
CA ALA A 290 9.81 -30.30 -10.55
C ALA A 290 9.53 -30.12 -12.06
N PRO A 291 8.93 -28.99 -12.48
CA PRO A 291 8.65 -28.74 -13.89
C PRO A 291 9.96 -28.56 -14.67
N ARG A 292 10.03 -29.09 -15.90
CA ARG A 292 11.27 -29.04 -16.70
C ARG A 292 11.44 -27.74 -17.47
N ASN A 293 10.34 -27.03 -17.70
CA ASN A 293 10.29 -25.79 -18.46
C ASN A 293 9.04 -24.98 -18.06
N SER A 294 8.97 -23.73 -18.52
CA SER A 294 7.88 -22.81 -18.19
C SER A 294 6.51 -23.24 -18.73
N TYR A 295 6.47 -24.08 -19.77
CA TYR A 295 5.22 -24.59 -20.32
C TYR A 295 4.60 -25.67 -19.41
N GLU A 296 5.42 -26.62 -18.95
CA GLU A 296 5.01 -27.61 -17.96
C GLU A 296 4.63 -26.96 -16.62
N GLU A 297 5.38 -25.92 -16.20
CA GLU A 297 5.07 -25.15 -15.00
C GLU A 297 3.70 -24.48 -15.08
N ARG A 298 3.38 -23.81 -16.19
CA ARG A 298 2.04 -23.21 -16.40
C ARG A 298 0.93 -24.24 -16.34
N ARG A 299 1.05 -25.35 -17.07
CA ARG A 299 0.05 -26.43 -17.04
C ARG A 299 -0.13 -27.04 -15.64
N LEU A 300 0.96 -27.19 -14.90
CA LEU A 300 0.89 -27.67 -13.51
C LEU A 300 0.12 -26.66 -12.65
N ASN A 301 0.42 -25.37 -12.77
CA ASN A 301 -0.20 -24.33 -11.96
C ASN A 301 -1.68 -24.12 -12.31
N GLU A 302 -2.09 -24.28 -13.57
CA GLU A 302 -3.50 -24.33 -13.97
C GLU A 302 -4.26 -25.44 -13.23
N VAL A 303 -3.65 -26.62 -13.04
CA VAL A 303 -4.25 -27.70 -12.25
C VAL A 303 -4.21 -27.39 -10.75
N LEU A 304 -3.16 -26.73 -10.25
CA LEU A 304 -3.08 -26.35 -8.85
C LEU A 304 -4.14 -25.31 -8.46
N ASP A 305 -4.61 -24.48 -9.38
CA ASP A 305 -5.74 -23.58 -9.13
C ASP A 305 -6.98 -24.34 -8.63
N MET A 306 -7.24 -25.53 -9.19
CA MET A 306 -8.32 -26.43 -8.74
C MET A 306 -8.14 -26.87 -7.27
N LEU A 307 -6.90 -27.09 -6.83
CA LEU A 307 -6.60 -27.46 -5.44
C LEU A 307 -6.97 -26.34 -4.46
N VAL A 308 -6.63 -25.09 -4.78
CA VAL A 308 -6.93 -23.95 -3.90
C VAL A 308 -8.43 -23.64 -3.87
N GLN A 309 -9.11 -23.87 -4.99
CA GLN A 309 -10.56 -23.73 -5.08
C GLN A 309 -11.34 -24.88 -4.42
N GLY A 310 -10.65 -25.96 -4.03
CA GLY A 310 -11.27 -27.15 -3.44
C GLY A 310 -12.12 -27.94 -4.44
N ASP A 311 -11.71 -27.97 -5.71
CA ASP A 311 -12.40 -28.72 -6.77
C ASP A 311 -12.02 -30.21 -6.72
N ASP A 312 -13.03 -31.08 -6.68
CA ASP A 312 -12.89 -32.54 -6.65
C ASP A 312 -12.29 -33.11 -7.96
N ALA A 313 -12.30 -32.34 -9.05
CA ALA A 313 -11.66 -32.70 -10.31
C ALA A 313 -10.13 -32.56 -10.30
N TYR A 314 -9.54 -32.08 -9.19
CA TYR A 314 -8.11 -31.93 -9.05
C TYR A 314 -7.36 -33.27 -9.16
N GLU A 315 -6.53 -33.40 -10.20
CA GLU A 315 -5.69 -34.57 -10.43
C GLU A 315 -4.23 -34.15 -10.70
N ALA A 316 -3.33 -34.50 -9.78
CA ALA A 316 -1.90 -34.23 -9.92
C ALA A 316 -1.05 -35.47 -9.66
N ARG A 317 0.06 -35.58 -10.39
CA ARG A 317 1.04 -36.66 -10.19
C ARG A 317 1.96 -36.31 -9.01
N TYR A 318 1.95 -37.10 -7.96
CA TYR A 318 2.86 -36.93 -6.82
C TYR A 318 4.15 -37.74 -6.95
N ARG A 319 5.25 -37.18 -6.45
CA ARG A 319 6.48 -37.90 -6.17
C ARG A 319 6.30 -38.67 -4.87
N ARG A 320 6.42 -40.00 -4.93
CA ARG A 320 6.45 -40.82 -3.72
C ARG A 320 7.76 -40.58 -2.97
N PRO A 321 7.76 -40.54 -1.62
CA PRO A 321 8.99 -40.59 -0.86
C PRO A 321 9.77 -41.85 -1.28
N SER A 322 11.05 -41.71 -1.61
CA SER A 322 11.90 -42.87 -1.85
C SER A 322 12.04 -43.65 -0.55
N ASN A 323 11.68 -44.92 -0.55
CA ASN A 323 11.85 -45.86 0.57
C ASN A 323 13.33 -46.23 0.79
N ASP A 324 14.27 -45.31 0.60
CA ASP A 324 15.67 -45.55 0.90
C ASP A 324 15.86 -45.42 2.42
N LYS A 325 15.76 -46.56 3.09
CA LYS A 325 16.36 -46.73 4.42
C LYS A 325 17.84 -46.34 4.29
N PRO A 326 18.42 -45.56 5.21
CA PRO A 326 19.86 -45.42 5.28
C PRO A 326 20.43 -46.82 5.50
N THR A 327 21.05 -47.38 4.47
CA THR A 327 21.82 -48.61 4.59
C THR A 327 23.09 -48.28 5.36
N GLY A 328 23.12 -48.68 6.63
CA GLY A 328 24.33 -48.99 7.41
C GLY A 328 25.24 -47.82 7.74
#